data_AF-A0A1G3I9T6-F1
#
_entry.id   AF-A0A1G3I9T6-F1
#
_cell.length_a   1.000
_cell.length_b   1.000
_cell.length_c   1.000
_cell.angle_alpha   90.00
_cell.angle_beta   90.00
_cell.angle_gamma   90.00
#
_symmetry.space_group_name_H-M   'P 1'
#
loop_
_entity.id
_entity.type
_entity.pdbx_description
1 polymer ?
#
loop_
_entity_poly.entity_id
_entity_poly.type
_entity_poly.pdbx_seq_one_letter_code
_entity_poly.pdbx_strand_id
1 'polypeptide(L)'
;MLEGKRVLLIVSGGIAAYKTPELVRRLKERGARVRCLLTAGGAQFVTPLTLAAVSEDKVYDNLFSLTDESEMGHIRLSREADVLLVAPASANILAKMAAGLADDRATTALLATDKPVLAAPAMNVRMWENPATKQNMKTLEARGVGFIGPTEGDMACGERGFGRMAEPDDIVQALEEFFRREGRAPGHATGQAAGQGLPLSGAKALVTSGPTYEAIDPVRYIANRSSGKQGHAIAGALARLGARTTLVSGPSQVPDPLGVTVIRVESAVDMLKACEKALPVDVAVCAAAVADWRVQSAAPQKIKKDAAGKPPTLTLVEN
;
A
#
# COMPACT_ATOMS: atom_id res chain seq x y z
N MET A 1 -4.83 -3.88 14.00
CA MET A 1 -4.89 -5.16 14.72
C MET A 1 -5.95 -6.02 14.07
N LEU A 2 -5.60 -7.27 13.79
CA LEU A 2 -6.47 -8.27 13.15
C LEU A 2 -7.08 -9.24 14.18
N GLU A 3 -7.06 -8.85 15.46
CA GLU A 3 -7.44 -9.72 16.56
C GLU A 3 -8.88 -10.23 16.40
N GLY A 4 -9.01 -11.56 16.40
CA GLY A 4 -10.28 -12.25 16.21
C GLY A 4 -10.82 -12.28 14.77
N LYS A 5 -10.16 -11.60 13.82
CA LYS A 5 -10.59 -11.59 12.41
C LYS A 5 -10.33 -12.93 11.74
N ARG A 6 -11.34 -13.42 11.01
CA ARG A 6 -11.28 -14.69 10.28
C ARG A 6 -10.97 -14.42 8.81
N VAL A 7 -9.81 -14.86 8.35
CA VAL A 7 -9.33 -14.69 6.98
C VAL A 7 -9.42 -16.03 6.26
N LEU A 8 -10.19 -16.09 5.18
CA LEU A 8 -10.14 -17.22 4.24
C LEU A 8 -9.08 -16.91 3.17
N LEU A 9 -7.90 -17.50 3.32
CA LEU A 9 -6.77 -17.34 2.39
C LEU A 9 -6.90 -18.33 1.23
N ILE A 10 -7.15 -17.81 0.03
CA ILE A 10 -7.20 -18.56 -1.21
C ILE A 10 -5.83 -18.48 -1.91
N VAL A 11 -5.17 -19.63 -2.07
CA VAL A 11 -3.84 -19.74 -2.68
C VAL A 11 -3.98 -20.24 -4.12
N SER A 12 -3.77 -19.35 -5.09
CA SER A 12 -3.81 -19.68 -6.52
C SER A 12 -2.44 -20.10 -7.09
N GLY A 13 -2.42 -20.63 -8.31
CA GLY A 13 -1.20 -21.11 -8.95
C GLY A 13 -0.26 -20.00 -9.43
N GLY A 14 0.95 -19.96 -8.86
CA GLY A 14 2.04 -19.10 -9.30
C GLY A 14 3.22 -19.19 -8.33
N ILE A 15 4.44 -18.87 -8.80
CA ILE A 15 5.66 -19.03 -8.00
C ILE A 15 5.55 -18.34 -6.63
N ALA A 16 4.91 -17.17 -6.55
CA ALA A 16 4.74 -16.42 -5.30
C ALA A 16 3.94 -17.16 -4.20
N ALA A 17 3.31 -18.30 -4.50
CA ALA A 17 2.67 -19.16 -3.51
C ALA A 17 3.65 -19.63 -2.42
N TYR A 18 4.96 -19.72 -2.68
CA TYR A 18 5.95 -20.04 -1.64
C TYR A 18 6.00 -19.01 -0.51
N LYS A 19 5.52 -17.77 -0.73
CA LYS A 19 5.45 -16.71 0.29
C LYS A 19 4.27 -16.88 1.25
N THR A 20 3.30 -17.71 0.90
CA THR A 20 2.04 -17.83 1.65
C THR A 20 2.20 -18.42 3.05
N PRO A 21 3.12 -19.36 3.34
CA PRO A 21 3.32 -19.81 4.72
C PRO A 21 3.79 -18.69 5.65
N GLU A 22 4.66 -17.81 5.18
CA GLU A 22 5.08 -16.62 5.94
C GLU A 22 3.93 -15.64 6.13
N LEU A 23 3.13 -15.39 5.08
CA LEU A 23 1.92 -14.57 5.19
C LEU A 23 0.96 -15.09 6.26
N VAL A 24 0.73 -16.41 6.32
CA VAL A 24 -0.11 -17.03 7.37
C VAL A 24 0.47 -16.75 8.76
N ARG A 25 1.79 -16.95 8.95
CA ARG A 25 2.46 -16.66 10.23
C ARG A 25 2.26 -15.22 10.66
N ARG A 26 2.49 -14.25 9.77
CA ARG A 26 2.35 -12.81 10.06
C ARG A 26 0.91 -12.41 10.40
N LEU A 27 -0.08 -12.98 9.71
CA LEU A 27 -1.48 -12.75 10.02
C LEU A 27 -1.84 -13.27 11.42
N LYS A 28 -1.34 -14.47 11.78
CA LYS A 28 -1.54 -15.05 13.12
C LYS A 28 -0.84 -14.26 14.22
N GLU A 29 0.38 -13.77 13.98
CA GLU A 29 1.10 -12.88 14.90
C GLU A 29 0.30 -11.59 15.21
N ARG A 30 -0.57 -11.16 14.28
CA ARG A 30 -1.50 -10.03 14.47
C ARG A 30 -2.89 -10.41 15.00
N GLY A 31 -3.06 -11.65 15.44
CA GLY A 31 -4.27 -12.16 16.08
C GLY A 31 -5.37 -12.64 15.13
N ALA A 32 -5.10 -12.75 13.81
CA ALA A 32 -6.05 -13.28 12.86
C ALA A 32 -6.14 -14.81 12.94
N ARG A 33 -7.33 -15.35 12.71
CA ARG A 33 -7.53 -16.78 12.41
C ARG A 33 -7.48 -16.96 10.91
N VAL A 34 -6.59 -17.82 10.41
CA VAL A 34 -6.40 -18.02 8.98
C VAL A 34 -6.78 -19.44 8.61
N ARG A 35 -7.73 -19.56 7.69
CA ARG A 35 -8.11 -20.83 7.07
C ARG A 35 -7.71 -20.79 5.61
N CYS A 36 -7.12 -21.87 5.10
CA CYS A 36 -6.59 -21.88 3.75
C CYS A 36 -7.47 -22.69 2.79
N LEU A 37 -7.63 -22.17 1.59
CA LEU A 37 -8.19 -22.87 0.45
C LEU A 37 -7.14 -22.90 -0.66
N LEU A 38 -6.67 -24.08 -1.02
CA LEU A 38 -5.59 -24.29 -1.96
C LEU A 38 -6.13 -24.77 -3.30
N THR A 39 -5.90 -23.99 -4.37
CA THR A 39 -6.23 -24.44 -5.72
C THR A 39 -5.30 -25.56 -6.19
N ALA A 40 -5.72 -26.33 -7.19
CA ALA A 40 -4.86 -27.34 -7.83
C ALA A 40 -3.54 -26.73 -8.35
N GLY A 41 -3.58 -25.51 -8.91
CA GLY A 41 -2.38 -24.79 -9.35
C GLY A 41 -1.50 -24.34 -8.19
N GLY A 42 -2.08 -23.88 -7.07
CA GLY A 42 -1.35 -23.51 -5.87
C GLY A 42 -0.63 -24.71 -5.23
N ALA A 43 -1.28 -25.87 -5.26
CA ALA A 43 -0.73 -27.13 -4.74
C ALA A 43 0.57 -27.59 -5.43
N GLN A 44 0.86 -27.07 -6.64
CA GLN A 44 2.14 -27.34 -7.33
C GLN A 44 3.32 -26.54 -6.74
N PHE A 45 3.07 -25.51 -5.93
CA PHE A 45 4.09 -24.62 -5.37
C PHE A 45 4.18 -24.67 -3.85
N VAL A 46 3.07 -24.97 -3.17
CA VAL A 46 3.01 -25.12 -1.72
C VAL A 46 2.08 -26.27 -1.37
N THR A 47 2.45 -27.09 -0.38
CA THR A 47 1.68 -28.27 -0.02
C THR A 47 0.57 -27.95 0.98
N PRO A 48 -0.55 -28.71 0.97
CA PRO A 48 -1.56 -28.62 2.02
C PRO A 48 -0.98 -28.81 3.43
N LEU A 49 0.00 -29.71 3.60
CA LEU A 49 0.64 -29.98 4.89
C LEU A 49 1.36 -28.74 5.45
N THR A 50 2.13 -28.04 4.61
CA THR A 50 2.83 -26.82 5.05
C THR A 50 1.83 -25.75 5.49
N LEU A 51 0.77 -25.54 4.71
CA LEU A 51 -0.26 -24.56 5.04
C LEU A 51 -1.01 -24.93 6.33
N ALA A 52 -1.38 -26.21 6.50
CA ALA A 52 -2.05 -26.69 7.71
C ALA A 52 -1.17 -26.51 8.96
N ALA A 53 0.13 -26.75 8.84
CA ALA A 53 1.07 -26.60 9.96
C ALA A 53 1.20 -25.14 10.42
N VAL A 54 1.27 -24.19 9.48
CA VAL A 54 1.38 -22.76 9.86
C VAL A 54 0.04 -22.13 10.23
N SER A 55 -1.07 -22.57 9.63
CA SER A 55 -2.41 -22.10 9.98
C SER A 55 -2.88 -22.67 11.31
N GLU A 56 -2.46 -23.90 11.65
CA GLU A 56 -3.06 -24.73 12.71
C GLU A 56 -4.57 -24.94 12.48
N ASP A 57 -4.99 -24.98 11.21
CA ASP A 57 -6.38 -25.23 10.79
C ASP A 57 -6.40 -26.07 9.51
N LYS A 58 -7.55 -26.66 9.20
CA LYS A 58 -7.77 -27.47 8.00
C LYS A 58 -7.55 -26.64 6.74
N VAL A 59 -6.89 -27.26 5.75
CA VAL A 59 -6.75 -26.74 4.39
C VAL A 59 -7.76 -27.44 3.51
N TYR A 60 -8.47 -26.67 2.68
CA TYR A 60 -9.46 -27.18 1.74
C TYR A 60 -8.93 -27.07 0.31
N ASP A 61 -9.06 -28.11 -0.50
CA ASP A 61 -8.48 -28.16 -1.85
C ASP A 61 -9.44 -28.73 -2.91
N ASN A 62 -10.30 -29.68 -2.53
CA ASN A 62 -11.22 -30.36 -3.43
C ASN A 62 -12.68 -29.89 -3.26
N LEU A 63 -13.34 -29.59 -4.38
CA LEU A 63 -14.75 -29.19 -4.44
C LEU A 63 -15.67 -30.34 -4.01
N PHE A 64 -15.40 -31.57 -4.48
CA PHE A 64 -16.25 -32.76 -4.30
C PHE A 64 -15.70 -33.71 -3.25
N SER A 65 -15.48 -33.19 -2.03
CA SER A 65 -15.02 -34.01 -0.92
C SER A 65 -16.21 -34.60 -0.17
N LEU A 66 -16.39 -35.93 -0.25
CA LEU A 66 -17.48 -36.65 0.43
C LEU A 66 -17.53 -36.40 1.94
N THR A 67 -16.38 -36.11 2.57
CA THR A 67 -16.28 -35.79 4.00
C THR A 67 -16.61 -34.33 4.33
N ASP A 68 -16.53 -33.43 3.35
CA ASP A 68 -16.76 -31.99 3.53
C ASP A 68 -18.12 -31.53 2.98
N GLU A 69 -18.69 -32.28 2.04
CA GLU A 69 -19.98 -31.97 1.40
C GLU A 69 -21.18 -32.21 2.31
N SER A 70 -21.04 -33.06 3.34
CA SER A 70 -22.08 -33.31 4.34
C SER A 70 -22.54 -32.05 5.10
N GLU A 71 -21.79 -30.94 5.00
CA GLU A 71 -22.10 -29.66 5.66
C GLU A 71 -22.29 -28.45 4.72
N MET A 72 -22.49 -28.61 3.40
CA MET A 72 -22.48 -27.47 2.45
C MET A 72 -21.19 -26.61 2.57
N GLY A 73 -20.04 -27.27 2.64
CA GLY A 73 -18.77 -26.68 3.08
C GLY A 73 -18.31 -25.42 2.34
N HIS A 74 -18.56 -25.29 1.03
CA HIS A 74 -18.10 -24.12 0.25
C HIS A 74 -18.87 -22.82 0.60
N ILE A 75 -20.17 -22.92 0.92
CA ILE A 75 -20.99 -21.76 1.35
C ILE A 75 -20.67 -21.38 2.80
N ARG A 76 -20.45 -22.36 3.69
CA ARG A 76 -20.06 -22.07 5.09
C ARG A 76 -18.68 -21.42 5.17
N LEU A 77 -17.72 -21.90 4.37
CA LEU A 77 -16.36 -21.38 4.36
C LEU A 77 -16.28 -19.88 4.08
N SER A 78 -17.03 -19.39 3.08
CA SER A 78 -17.09 -17.95 2.79
C SER A 78 -17.84 -17.17 3.86
N ARG A 79 -18.96 -17.69 4.39
CA ARG A 79 -19.77 -17.02 5.42
C ARG A 79 -19.08 -16.90 6.77
N GLU A 80 -18.23 -17.87 7.13
CA GLU A 80 -17.45 -17.87 8.35
C GLU A 80 -16.22 -16.95 8.27
N ALA A 81 -15.86 -16.45 7.09
CA ALA A 81 -14.80 -15.47 6.96
C ALA A 81 -15.35 -14.06 7.23
N ASP A 82 -14.47 -13.19 7.73
CA ASP A 82 -14.72 -11.74 7.74
C ASP A 82 -14.14 -11.09 6.46
N VAL A 83 -13.18 -11.75 5.80
CA VAL A 83 -12.61 -11.37 4.50
C VAL A 83 -12.08 -12.59 3.74
N LEU A 84 -12.23 -12.58 2.42
CA LEU A 84 -11.53 -13.51 1.52
C LEU A 84 -10.28 -12.82 0.97
N LEU A 85 -9.12 -13.46 1.10
CA LEU A 85 -7.85 -12.96 0.59
C LEU A 85 -7.31 -13.93 -0.47
N VAL A 86 -7.20 -13.49 -1.73
CA VAL A 86 -6.57 -14.27 -2.80
C VAL A 86 -5.10 -13.89 -2.93
N ALA A 87 -4.20 -14.78 -2.49
CA ALA A 87 -2.77 -14.50 -2.44
C ALA A 87 -1.93 -15.78 -2.65
N PRO A 88 -1.12 -15.86 -3.72
CA PRO A 88 -1.14 -14.96 -4.88
C PRO A 88 -2.46 -15.04 -5.65
N ALA A 89 -2.85 -13.94 -6.28
CA ALA A 89 -3.91 -13.91 -7.30
C ALA A 89 -3.28 -13.96 -8.70
N SER A 90 -3.22 -15.15 -9.29
CA SER A 90 -2.76 -15.35 -10.65
C SER A 90 -3.71 -14.74 -11.68
N ALA A 91 -3.23 -14.47 -12.90
CA ALA A 91 -4.09 -13.98 -13.98
C ALA A 91 -5.29 -14.92 -14.24
N ASN A 92 -5.09 -16.23 -14.07
CA ASN A 92 -6.13 -17.24 -14.28
C ASN A 92 -7.28 -17.10 -13.28
N ILE A 93 -6.99 -17.03 -11.97
CA ILE A 93 -8.06 -16.89 -10.97
C ILE A 93 -8.78 -15.55 -11.12
N LEU A 94 -8.07 -14.46 -11.44
CA LEU A 94 -8.68 -13.16 -11.71
C LEU A 94 -9.60 -13.20 -12.95
N ALA A 95 -9.20 -13.90 -14.01
CA ALA A 95 -10.04 -14.09 -15.19
C ALA A 95 -11.31 -14.89 -14.87
N LYS A 96 -11.19 -15.99 -14.10
CA LYS A 96 -12.33 -16.79 -13.65
C LYS A 96 -13.29 -15.95 -12.80
N MET A 97 -12.78 -15.17 -11.85
CA MET A 97 -13.59 -14.26 -11.04
C MET A 97 -14.32 -13.21 -11.90
N ALA A 98 -13.65 -12.62 -12.89
CA ALA A 98 -14.25 -11.61 -13.77
C ALA A 98 -15.36 -12.22 -14.64
N ALA A 99 -15.16 -13.44 -15.14
CA ALA A 99 -16.13 -14.18 -15.93
C ALA A 99 -17.26 -14.85 -15.11
N GLY A 100 -17.11 -14.95 -13.79
CA GLY A 100 -18.08 -15.64 -12.92
C GLY A 100 -18.04 -17.16 -13.05
N LEU A 101 -16.86 -17.73 -13.33
CA LEU A 101 -16.67 -19.18 -13.39
C LEU A 101 -16.51 -19.75 -11.98
N ALA A 102 -17.15 -20.88 -11.70
CA ALA A 102 -17.13 -21.60 -10.42
C ALA A 102 -16.85 -23.09 -10.63
N ASP A 103 -15.70 -23.38 -11.23
CA ASP A 103 -15.27 -24.72 -11.65
C ASP A 103 -14.36 -25.42 -10.63
N ASP A 104 -13.95 -24.73 -9.57
CA ASP A 104 -13.21 -25.29 -8.44
C ASP A 104 -13.71 -24.70 -7.12
N ARG A 105 -13.25 -25.24 -5.99
CA ARG A 105 -13.71 -24.81 -4.66
C ARG A 105 -13.38 -23.35 -4.37
N ALA A 106 -12.26 -22.85 -4.88
CA ALA A 106 -11.83 -21.47 -4.65
C ALA A 106 -12.74 -20.50 -5.39
N THR A 107 -12.98 -20.76 -6.67
CA THR A 107 -13.81 -19.91 -7.52
C THR A 107 -15.28 -19.99 -7.14
N THR A 108 -15.74 -21.17 -6.70
CA THR A 108 -17.08 -21.33 -6.11
C THR A 108 -17.25 -20.49 -4.83
N ALA A 109 -16.28 -20.53 -3.91
CA ALA A 109 -16.33 -19.71 -2.69
C ALA A 109 -16.29 -18.20 -3.00
N LEU A 110 -15.49 -17.80 -3.99
CA LEU A 110 -15.40 -16.40 -4.45
C LEU A 110 -16.68 -15.91 -5.15
N LEU A 111 -17.38 -16.78 -5.87
CA LEU A 111 -18.65 -16.42 -6.51
C LEU A 111 -19.81 -16.36 -5.50
N ALA A 112 -19.78 -17.21 -4.48
CA ALA A 112 -20.86 -17.35 -3.49
C ALA A 112 -20.74 -16.44 -2.27
N THR A 113 -19.63 -15.70 -2.11
CA THR A 113 -19.37 -14.89 -0.91
C THR A 113 -20.20 -13.59 -0.89
N ASP A 114 -20.69 -13.23 0.29
CA ASP A 114 -21.20 -11.88 0.63
C ASP A 114 -20.13 -11.02 1.35
N LYS A 115 -18.97 -11.62 1.64
CA LYS A 115 -17.86 -10.97 2.34
C LYS A 115 -16.95 -10.19 1.40
N PRO A 116 -16.27 -9.15 1.90
CA PRO A 116 -15.24 -8.45 1.15
C PRO A 116 -14.16 -9.38 0.60
N VAL A 117 -13.70 -9.08 -0.62
CA VAL A 117 -12.64 -9.83 -1.30
C VAL A 117 -11.45 -8.90 -1.57
N LEU A 118 -10.26 -9.32 -1.14
CA LEU A 118 -8.99 -8.68 -1.46
C LEU A 118 -8.14 -9.64 -2.28
N ALA A 119 -7.47 -9.14 -3.32
CA ALA A 119 -6.58 -9.91 -4.19
C ALA A 119 -5.18 -9.31 -4.20
N ALA A 120 -4.15 -10.14 -4.08
CA ALA A 120 -2.75 -9.76 -4.21
C ALA A 120 -2.18 -10.32 -5.54
N PRO A 121 -2.22 -9.55 -6.65
CA PRO A 121 -1.86 -10.07 -7.96
C PRO A 121 -0.41 -10.53 -8.03
N ALA A 122 -0.17 -11.63 -8.73
CA ALA A 122 1.18 -12.14 -8.98
C ALA A 122 1.27 -12.81 -10.35
N MET A 123 2.02 -12.21 -11.28
CA MET A 123 2.22 -12.72 -12.65
C MET A 123 3.40 -12.04 -13.33
N ASN A 124 3.84 -12.60 -14.46
CA ASN A 124 4.85 -11.97 -15.31
C ASN A 124 4.41 -10.60 -15.84
N VAL A 125 5.36 -9.69 -16.15
CA VAL A 125 5.08 -8.31 -16.61
C VAL A 125 4.20 -8.29 -17.87
N ARG A 126 4.44 -9.20 -18.83
CA ARG A 126 3.63 -9.30 -20.05
C ARG A 126 2.21 -9.75 -19.76
N MET A 127 2.02 -10.64 -18.79
CA MET A 127 0.69 -11.02 -18.33
C MET A 127 0.00 -9.86 -17.60
N TRP A 128 0.75 -9.08 -16.82
CA TRP A 128 0.24 -7.90 -16.11
C TRP A 128 -0.17 -6.77 -17.06
N GLU A 129 0.61 -6.53 -18.10
CA GLU A 129 0.36 -5.53 -19.14
C GLU A 129 -0.71 -5.96 -20.15
N ASN A 130 -1.06 -7.26 -20.17
CA ASN A 130 -2.02 -7.78 -21.13
C ASN A 130 -3.39 -7.08 -21.00
N PRO A 131 -4.01 -6.63 -22.11
CA PRO A 131 -5.31 -5.98 -22.10
C PRO A 131 -6.41 -6.77 -21.39
N ALA A 132 -6.43 -8.10 -21.53
CA ALA A 132 -7.39 -8.96 -20.88
C ALA A 132 -7.25 -8.89 -19.35
N THR A 133 -6.03 -8.93 -18.83
CA THR A 133 -5.76 -8.78 -17.39
C THR A 133 -6.21 -7.41 -16.89
N LYS A 134 -5.89 -6.33 -17.63
CA LYS A 134 -6.31 -4.97 -17.26
C LYS A 134 -7.84 -4.83 -17.25
N GLN A 135 -8.53 -5.44 -18.20
CA GLN A 135 -10.00 -5.43 -18.25
C GLN A 135 -10.62 -6.26 -17.12
N ASN A 136 -10.06 -7.43 -16.81
CA ASN A 136 -10.51 -8.26 -15.69
C ASN A 136 -10.36 -7.51 -14.37
N MET A 137 -9.23 -6.84 -14.14
CA MET A 137 -9.01 -6.01 -12.97
C MET A 137 -10.05 -4.91 -12.84
N LYS A 138 -10.27 -4.10 -13.89
CA LYS A 138 -11.31 -3.04 -13.87
C LYS A 138 -12.69 -3.60 -13.57
N THR A 139 -13.02 -4.77 -14.13
CA THR A 139 -14.30 -5.45 -13.88
C THR A 139 -14.44 -5.85 -12.42
N LEU A 140 -13.37 -6.40 -11.83
CA LEU A 140 -13.35 -6.82 -10.44
C LEU A 140 -13.37 -5.63 -9.47
N GLU A 141 -12.64 -4.57 -9.76
CA GLU A 141 -12.70 -3.31 -9.00
C GLU A 141 -14.12 -2.73 -8.99
N ALA A 142 -14.78 -2.69 -10.15
CA ALA A 142 -16.16 -2.24 -10.26
C ALA A 142 -17.15 -3.12 -9.49
N ARG A 143 -16.80 -4.39 -9.23
CA ARG A 143 -17.56 -5.33 -8.39
C ARG A 143 -17.16 -5.29 -6.92
N GLY A 144 -16.29 -4.37 -6.51
CA GLY A 144 -15.89 -4.16 -5.12
C GLY A 144 -14.72 -5.03 -4.64
N VAL A 145 -14.00 -5.71 -5.53
CA VAL A 145 -12.76 -6.42 -5.17
C VAL A 145 -11.64 -5.41 -4.94
N GLY A 146 -11.01 -5.46 -3.77
CA GLY A 146 -9.83 -4.65 -3.46
C GLY A 146 -8.54 -5.32 -3.93
N PHE A 147 -7.54 -4.52 -4.33
CA PHE A 147 -6.25 -5.03 -4.81
C PHE A 147 -5.09 -4.56 -3.92
N ILE A 148 -4.14 -5.47 -3.67
CA ILE A 148 -2.92 -5.22 -2.91
C ILE A 148 -1.71 -5.47 -3.81
N GLY A 149 -1.05 -4.39 -4.25
CA GLY A 149 -0.04 -4.46 -5.29
C GLY A 149 -0.65 -4.68 -6.68
N PRO A 150 0.09 -5.30 -7.63
CA PRO A 150 1.44 -5.85 -7.50
C PRO A 150 2.50 -4.77 -7.34
N THR A 151 3.71 -5.17 -6.94
CA THR A 151 4.88 -4.31 -6.85
C THR A 151 5.78 -4.45 -8.09
N GLU A 152 6.63 -3.45 -8.29
CA GLU A 152 7.70 -3.50 -9.28
C GLU A 152 8.91 -4.24 -8.71
N GLY A 153 9.54 -5.10 -9.50
CA GLY A 153 10.79 -5.75 -9.12
C GLY A 153 11.23 -6.82 -10.10
N ASP A 154 12.31 -7.51 -9.75
CA ASP A 154 12.82 -8.64 -10.54
C ASP A 154 11.88 -9.84 -10.40
N MET A 155 11.60 -10.49 -11.53
CA MET A 155 10.74 -11.67 -11.62
C MET A 155 11.57 -12.93 -11.73
N ALA A 156 10.99 -14.08 -11.36
CA ALA A 156 11.65 -15.38 -11.45
C ALA A 156 12.12 -15.75 -12.88
N CYS A 157 11.51 -15.14 -13.91
CA CYS A 157 11.88 -15.32 -15.32
C CYS A 157 13.01 -14.38 -15.81
N GLY A 158 13.59 -13.55 -14.92
CA GLY A 158 14.67 -12.62 -15.26
C GLY A 158 14.24 -11.27 -15.85
N GLU A 159 12.93 -11.04 -16.00
CA GLU A 159 12.38 -9.72 -16.39
C GLU A 159 12.17 -8.83 -15.16
N ARG A 160 12.19 -7.51 -15.35
CA ARG A 160 11.94 -6.51 -14.31
C ARG A 160 10.73 -5.66 -14.69
N GLY A 161 9.81 -5.48 -13.75
CA GLY A 161 8.62 -4.65 -13.95
C GLY A 161 7.51 -4.94 -12.95
N PHE A 162 6.32 -4.39 -13.18
CA PHE A 162 5.15 -4.63 -12.35
C PHE A 162 4.58 -6.04 -12.57
N GLY A 163 4.27 -6.73 -11.49
CA GLY A 163 3.67 -8.08 -11.54
C GLY A 163 4.08 -8.97 -10.37
N ARG A 164 5.07 -8.56 -9.58
CA ARG A 164 5.49 -9.27 -8.37
C ARG A 164 4.42 -9.12 -7.28
N MET A 165 4.09 -10.22 -6.61
CA MET A 165 3.23 -10.19 -5.43
C MET A 165 3.83 -9.26 -4.36
N ALA A 166 3.00 -8.40 -3.77
CA ALA A 166 3.37 -7.59 -2.60
C ALA A 166 3.98 -8.48 -1.49
N GLU A 167 4.86 -7.90 -0.67
CA GLU A 167 5.48 -8.70 0.40
C GLU A 167 4.44 -9.05 1.48
N PRO A 168 4.61 -10.17 2.20
CA PRO A 168 3.67 -10.60 3.23
C PRO A 168 3.31 -9.50 4.24
N ASP A 169 4.29 -8.70 4.67
CA ASP A 169 4.06 -7.59 5.61
C ASP A 169 3.21 -6.47 5.00
N ASP A 170 3.39 -6.16 3.72
CA ASP A 170 2.57 -5.17 3.01
C ASP A 170 1.10 -5.63 2.91
N ILE A 171 0.90 -6.93 2.67
CA ILE A 171 -0.45 -7.54 2.63
C ILE A 171 -1.11 -7.50 4.01
N VAL A 172 -0.37 -7.82 5.06
CA VAL A 172 -0.85 -7.74 6.45
C VAL A 172 -1.24 -6.30 6.80
N GLN A 173 -0.39 -5.32 6.44
CA GLN A 173 -0.68 -3.91 6.64
C GLN A 173 -1.95 -3.48 5.90
N ALA A 174 -2.11 -3.89 4.63
CA ALA A 174 -3.30 -3.58 3.85
C ALA A 174 -4.57 -4.18 4.47
N LEU A 175 -4.52 -5.41 5.00
CA LEU A 175 -5.63 -6.01 5.74
C LEU A 175 -5.95 -5.25 7.04
N GLU A 176 -4.94 -4.80 7.79
CA GLU A 176 -5.15 -3.99 8.98
C GLU A 176 -5.82 -2.65 8.68
N GLU A 177 -5.42 -2.01 7.58
CA GLU A 177 -6.04 -0.78 7.11
C GLU A 177 -7.47 -1.01 6.63
N PHE A 178 -7.73 -2.12 5.93
CA PHE A 178 -9.05 -2.54 5.49
C PHE A 178 -10.02 -2.66 6.67
N PHE A 179 -9.69 -3.48 7.68
CA PHE A 179 -10.56 -3.65 8.84
C PHE A 179 -10.67 -2.40 9.73
N ARG A 180 -9.64 -1.54 9.75
CA ARG A 180 -9.70 -0.25 10.45
C ARG A 180 -10.72 0.70 9.81
N ARG A 181 -10.92 0.62 8.49
CA ARG A 181 -11.94 1.39 7.77
C ARG A 181 -13.34 0.81 8.00
N GLU A 182 -13.50 -0.51 7.95
CA GLU A 182 -14.79 -1.16 8.22
C GLU A 182 -15.30 -0.93 9.65
N GLY A 183 -14.42 -0.97 10.66
CA GLY A 183 -14.78 -0.73 12.06
C GLY A 183 -15.23 0.71 12.38
N ARG A 184 -15.23 1.62 11.40
CA ARG A 184 -15.68 3.02 11.51
C ARG A 184 -17.08 3.24 10.89
N ALA A 185 -17.84 2.18 10.62
CA ALA A 185 -19.10 2.24 9.90
C ALA A 185 -20.09 3.31 10.43
N PRO A 186 -20.91 3.87 9.53
CA PRO A 186 -22.25 3.30 9.46
C PRO A 186 -22.54 2.69 8.09
N GLY A 187 -22.89 1.40 8.11
CA GLY A 187 -23.70 0.68 7.13
C GLY A 187 -23.20 0.61 5.68
N HIS A 188 -22.82 -0.60 5.24
CA HIS A 188 -22.97 -1.09 3.87
C HIS A 188 -22.55 -0.13 2.75
N ALA A 189 -21.24 0.00 2.52
CA ALA A 189 -20.72 0.71 1.36
C ALA A 189 -20.75 -0.18 0.10
N THR A 190 -21.94 -0.34 -0.48
CA THR A 190 -22.06 -0.63 -1.91
C THR A 190 -21.86 0.68 -2.68
N GLY A 191 -20.77 0.76 -3.44
CA GLY A 191 -20.53 1.71 -4.52
C GLY A 191 -20.95 3.16 -4.30
N GLN A 192 -20.08 3.99 -3.68
CA GLN A 192 -20.14 5.43 -3.88
C GLN A 192 -18.76 6.01 -4.15
N ALA A 193 -18.73 6.92 -5.13
CA ALA A 193 -17.56 7.52 -5.74
C ALA A 193 -16.61 8.14 -4.72
N ALA A 194 -15.32 8.07 -5.02
CA ALA A 194 -14.23 8.67 -4.25
C ALA A 194 -14.55 10.12 -3.88
N GLY A 195 -14.75 10.38 -2.57
CA GLY A 195 -14.71 11.73 -2.00
C GLY A 195 -15.94 12.22 -1.24
N GLN A 196 -17.09 11.54 -1.28
CA GLN A 196 -18.27 11.95 -0.51
C GLN A 196 -18.54 10.98 0.64
N GLY A 197 -18.38 11.45 1.88
CA GLY A 197 -18.65 10.69 3.11
C GLY A 197 -17.43 10.36 3.98
N LEU A 198 -16.22 10.81 3.62
CA LEU A 198 -15.05 10.64 4.49
C LEU A 198 -14.97 11.77 5.53
N PRO A 199 -14.36 11.54 6.71
CA PRO A 199 -14.41 12.49 7.83
C PRO A 199 -13.87 13.90 7.52
N LEU A 200 -12.97 14.05 6.55
CA LEU A 200 -12.39 15.33 6.12
C LEU A 200 -12.77 15.70 4.68
N SER A 201 -13.82 15.08 4.12
CA SER A 201 -14.34 15.45 2.81
C SER A 201 -14.65 16.95 2.74
N GLY A 202 -14.07 17.63 1.75
CA GLY A 202 -14.26 19.07 1.53
C GLY A 202 -13.25 19.97 2.25
N ALA A 203 -12.51 19.46 3.24
CA ALA A 203 -11.45 20.21 3.91
C ALA A 203 -10.21 20.35 3.01
N LYS A 204 -9.53 21.50 3.11
CA LYS A 204 -8.22 21.76 2.51
C LYS A 204 -7.14 21.64 3.58
N ALA A 205 -6.12 20.84 3.31
CA ALA A 205 -4.99 20.66 4.22
C ALA A 205 -3.67 21.07 3.56
N LEU A 206 -2.82 21.75 4.32
CA LEU A 206 -1.43 22.03 3.98
C LEU A 206 -0.52 21.28 4.95
N VAL A 207 0.47 20.55 4.43
CA VAL A 207 1.47 19.85 5.25
C VAL A 207 2.86 20.23 4.77
N THR A 208 3.75 20.59 5.69
CA THR A 208 5.18 20.73 5.38
C THR A 208 5.94 19.48 5.81
N SER A 209 6.98 19.10 5.07
CA SER A 209 7.77 17.91 5.37
C SER A 209 9.23 18.01 4.92
N GLY A 210 10.11 17.25 5.58
CA GLY A 210 11.52 17.13 5.20
C GLY A 210 12.42 18.21 5.80
N PRO A 211 13.72 18.16 5.50
CA PRO A 211 14.69 19.20 5.85
C PRO A 211 14.60 20.38 4.87
N THR A 212 15.21 21.51 5.20
CA THR A 212 15.56 22.55 4.22
C THR A 212 17.07 22.60 4.02
N TYR A 213 17.51 22.93 2.80
CA TYR A 213 18.92 23.04 2.41
C TYR A 213 19.25 24.51 2.15
N GLU A 214 19.91 25.14 3.11
CA GLU A 214 20.31 26.55 3.02
C GLU A 214 21.67 26.66 2.34
N ALA A 215 21.67 27.11 1.09
CA ALA A 215 22.87 27.16 0.26
C ALA A 215 23.95 28.07 0.85
N ILE A 216 25.17 27.54 0.93
CA ILE A 216 26.40 28.30 1.22
C ILE A 216 27.05 28.71 -0.11
N ASP A 217 27.16 27.74 -1.02
CA ASP A 217 27.62 27.86 -2.39
C ASP A 217 26.90 26.78 -3.24
N PRO A 218 27.12 26.66 -4.57
CA PRO A 218 26.41 25.68 -5.39
C PRO A 218 26.69 24.19 -5.04
N VAL A 219 27.63 23.92 -4.12
CA VAL A 219 28.06 22.57 -3.75
C VAL A 219 27.71 22.26 -2.29
N ARG A 220 27.62 23.27 -1.44
CA ARG A 220 27.52 23.12 0.02
C ARG A 220 26.29 23.84 0.54
N TYR A 221 25.66 23.24 1.54
CA TYR A 221 24.48 23.79 2.20
C TYR A 221 24.49 23.44 3.69
N ILE A 222 23.68 24.17 4.45
CA ILE A 222 23.34 23.86 5.84
C ILE A 222 22.00 23.11 5.81
N ALA A 223 21.91 21.98 6.52
CA ALA A 223 20.69 21.19 6.61
C ALA A 223 20.63 20.44 7.93
N ASN A 224 19.42 19.98 8.26
CA ASN A 224 19.20 19.01 9.32
C ASN A 224 19.01 17.59 8.75
N ARG A 225 18.95 16.60 9.64
CA ARG A 225 18.85 15.17 9.30
C ARG A 225 17.41 14.66 9.20
N SER A 226 16.42 15.52 8.99
CA SER A 226 15.04 15.09 8.85
C SER A 226 14.89 14.15 7.66
N SER A 227 14.21 13.03 7.88
CA SER A 227 13.91 12.07 6.81
C SER A 227 12.68 12.47 5.99
N GLY A 228 11.82 13.34 6.52
CA GLY A 228 10.51 13.67 5.93
C GLY A 228 9.43 12.60 6.07
N LYS A 229 9.71 11.45 6.72
CA LYS A 229 8.73 10.36 6.86
C LYS A 229 7.44 10.78 7.55
N GLN A 230 7.55 11.59 8.61
CA GLN A 230 6.40 12.02 9.41
C GLN A 230 5.42 12.90 8.60
N GLY A 231 5.92 13.97 7.97
CA GLY A 231 5.08 14.87 7.18
C GLY A 231 4.43 14.16 5.99
N HIS A 232 5.16 13.30 5.27
CA HIS A 232 4.58 12.50 4.18
C HIS A 232 3.49 11.54 4.67
N ALA A 233 3.71 10.87 5.80
CA ALA A 233 2.71 9.96 6.38
C ALA A 233 1.43 10.71 6.79
N ILE A 234 1.57 11.90 7.38
CA ILE A 234 0.44 12.75 7.76
C ILE A 234 -0.32 13.25 6.52
N ALA A 235 0.39 13.74 5.50
CA ALA A 235 -0.23 14.19 4.25
C ALA A 235 -1.03 13.06 3.57
N GLY A 236 -0.45 11.86 3.48
CA GLY A 236 -1.15 10.69 2.97
C GLY A 236 -2.36 10.31 3.83
N ALA A 237 -2.28 10.44 5.15
CA ALA A 237 -3.42 10.17 6.04
C ALA A 237 -4.57 11.17 5.84
N LEU A 238 -4.27 12.45 5.70
CA LEU A 238 -5.28 13.50 5.45
C LEU A 238 -5.98 13.29 4.11
N ALA A 239 -5.22 13.01 3.04
CA ALA A 239 -5.79 12.68 1.74
C ALA A 239 -6.68 11.43 1.79
N ARG A 240 -6.25 10.36 2.49
CA ARG A 240 -7.07 9.16 2.71
C ARG A 240 -8.35 9.41 3.49
N LEU A 241 -8.41 10.45 4.31
CA LEU A 241 -9.60 10.88 5.04
C LEU A 241 -10.48 11.87 4.25
N GLY A 242 -10.15 12.15 2.99
CA GLY A 242 -10.96 12.96 2.09
C GLY A 242 -10.55 14.44 2.00
N ALA A 243 -9.50 14.87 2.70
CA ALA A 243 -9.01 16.25 2.61
C ALA A 243 -8.27 16.49 1.30
N ARG A 244 -8.52 17.61 0.64
CA ARG A 244 -7.69 18.11 -0.46
C ARG A 244 -6.35 18.56 0.12
N THR A 245 -5.34 17.71 0.01
CA THR A 245 -4.07 17.88 0.72
C THR A 245 -2.97 18.35 -0.22
N THR A 246 -2.30 19.45 0.15
CA THR A 246 -1.06 19.96 -0.44
C THR A 246 0.10 19.64 0.49
N LEU A 247 1.13 18.98 -0.02
CA LEU A 247 2.38 18.69 0.69
C LEU A 247 3.50 19.55 0.13
N VAL A 248 4.05 20.46 0.93
CA VAL A 248 5.28 21.19 0.62
C VAL A 248 6.45 20.43 1.22
N SER A 249 7.23 19.77 0.37
CA SER A 249 8.34 18.91 0.79
C SER A 249 9.69 19.52 0.44
N GLY A 250 10.54 19.65 1.46
CA GLY A 250 11.96 19.78 1.29
C GLY A 250 12.63 18.50 0.77
N PRO A 251 13.97 18.47 0.62
CA PRO A 251 14.68 17.33 0.04
C PRO A 251 14.52 16.04 0.85
N SER A 252 13.81 15.05 0.28
CA SER A 252 13.55 13.75 0.92
C SER A 252 13.44 12.63 -0.11
N GLN A 253 13.84 11.43 0.30
CA GLN A 253 13.73 10.17 -0.47
C GLN A 253 12.42 9.42 -0.20
N VAL A 254 11.51 10.00 0.58
CA VAL A 254 10.21 9.39 0.86
C VAL A 254 9.33 9.49 -0.41
N PRO A 255 8.70 8.40 -0.85
CA PRO A 255 7.79 8.44 -2.00
C PRO A 255 6.60 9.36 -1.78
N ASP A 256 6.12 9.97 -2.87
CA ASP A 256 4.97 10.87 -2.83
C ASP A 256 3.69 10.08 -2.44
N PRO A 257 2.91 10.55 -1.45
CA PRO A 257 1.68 9.87 -1.08
C PRO A 257 0.61 10.00 -2.18
N LEU A 258 -0.14 8.92 -2.43
CA LEU A 258 -1.25 8.92 -3.38
C LEU A 258 -2.32 9.95 -2.98
N GLY A 259 -2.86 10.66 -3.99
CA GLY A 259 -3.95 11.62 -3.79
C GLY A 259 -3.55 12.95 -3.13
N VAL A 260 -2.24 13.23 -3.01
CA VAL A 260 -1.68 14.48 -2.47
C VAL A 260 -1.06 15.31 -3.59
N THR A 261 -1.27 16.62 -3.58
CA THR A 261 -0.53 17.54 -4.46
C THR A 261 0.81 17.88 -3.82
N VAL A 262 1.92 17.43 -4.41
CA VAL A 262 3.26 17.64 -3.85
C VAL A 262 3.97 18.81 -4.52
N ILE A 263 4.51 19.73 -3.72
CA ILE A 263 5.35 20.86 -4.13
C ILE A 263 6.74 20.63 -3.54
N ARG A 264 7.74 20.46 -4.40
CA ARG A 264 9.14 20.30 -3.98
C ARG A 264 9.81 21.66 -3.83
N VAL A 265 10.51 21.86 -2.72
CA VAL A 265 11.26 23.07 -2.38
C VAL A 265 12.64 22.69 -1.84
N GLU A 266 13.56 23.63 -1.84
CA GLU A 266 14.91 23.40 -1.29
C GLU A 266 15.13 24.19 0.01
N SER A 267 14.88 25.51 0.00
CA SER A 267 15.14 26.38 1.14
C SER A 267 13.92 26.64 2.02
N ALA A 268 14.15 27.15 3.23
CA ALA A 268 13.09 27.65 4.11
C ALA A 268 12.24 28.76 3.46
N VAL A 269 12.89 29.68 2.72
CA VAL A 269 12.21 30.77 2.02
C VAL A 269 11.30 30.25 0.91
N ASP A 270 11.76 29.25 0.15
CA ASP A 270 10.93 28.60 -0.87
C ASP A 270 9.74 27.87 -0.24
N MET A 271 9.98 27.20 0.89
CA MET A 271 8.94 26.51 1.64
C MET A 271 7.87 27.48 2.14
N LEU A 272 8.26 28.61 2.72
CA LEU A 272 7.33 29.64 3.18
C LEU A 272 6.49 30.18 2.01
N LYS A 273 7.14 30.57 0.91
CA LYS A 273 6.46 31.08 -0.29
C LYS A 273 5.48 30.06 -0.89
N ALA A 274 5.84 28.78 -0.90
CA ALA A 274 4.96 27.72 -1.36
C ALA A 274 3.76 27.53 -0.43
N CYS A 275 3.96 27.64 0.88
CA CYS A 275 2.89 27.60 1.87
C CYS A 275 1.92 28.78 1.69
N GLU A 276 2.43 30.01 1.60
CA GLU A 276 1.62 31.22 1.39
C GLU A 276 0.77 31.14 0.12
N LYS A 277 1.33 30.61 -0.97
CA LYS A 277 0.59 30.40 -2.22
C LYS A 277 -0.52 29.36 -2.10
N ALA A 278 -0.38 28.39 -1.18
CA ALA A 278 -1.37 27.35 -0.96
C ALA A 278 -2.51 27.78 -0.02
N LEU A 279 -2.35 28.89 0.71
CA LEU A 279 -3.39 29.45 1.58
C LEU A 279 -4.54 30.08 0.77
N PRO A 280 -5.78 30.11 1.31
CA PRO A 280 -6.18 29.62 2.63
C PRO A 280 -6.46 28.10 2.66
N VAL A 281 -6.22 27.50 3.83
CA VAL A 281 -6.52 26.08 4.13
C VAL A 281 -7.22 25.97 5.49
N ASP A 282 -7.94 24.87 5.71
CA ASP A 282 -8.65 24.60 6.96
C ASP A 282 -7.73 23.99 8.03
N VAL A 283 -6.70 23.26 7.60
CA VAL A 283 -5.71 22.61 8.48
C VAL A 283 -4.31 22.85 7.93
N ALA A 284 -3.39 23.30 8.78
CA ALA A 284 -1.97 23.38 8.48
C ALA A 284 -1.18 22.49 9.46
N VAL A 285 -0.33 21.61 8.94
CA VAL A 285 0.57 20.75 9.72
C VAL A 285 2.01 21.10 9.38
N CYS A 286 2.69 21.78 10.30
CA CYS A 286 4.07 22.22 10.16
C CYS A 286 5.04 21.14 10.66
N ALA A 287 5.25 20.07 9.88
CA ALA A 287 6.10 18.93 10.24
C ALA A 287 7.48 18.94 9.56
N ALA A 288 7.77 19.91 8.68
CA ALA A 288 9.11 20.12 8.16
C ALA A 288 10.06 20.52 9.29
N ALA A 289 11.30 20.03 9.20
CA ALA A 289 12.39 20.55 10.00
C ALA A 289 13.00 21.71 9.20
N VAL A 290 12.50 22.91 9.44
CA VAL A 290 12.99 24.13 8.79
C VAL A 290 14.29 24.56 9.49
N ALA A 291 15.31 24.96 8.73
CA ALA A 291 16.53 25.50 9.31
C ALA A 291 16.27 26.91 9.89
N ASP A 292 16.75 27.17 11.11
CA ASP A 292 16.58 28.47 11.77
C ASP A 292 17.40 29.59 11.10
N TRP A 293 18.52 29.22 10.47
CA TRP A 293 19.50 30.16 9.92
C TRP A 293 19.89 29.80 8.49
N ARG A 294 20.11 30.81 7.66
CA ARG A 294 20.71 30.72 6.32
C ARG A 294 21.97 31.59 6.22
N VAL A 295 22.79 31.38 5.20
CA VAL A 295 23.91 32.29 4.90
C VAL A 295 23.34 33.60 4.35
N GLN A 296 23.82 34.74 4.85
CA GLN A 296 23.35 36.08 4.43
C GLN A 296 23.43 36.27 2.91
N SER A 297 24.53 35.82 2.31
CA SER A 297 24.78 35.89 0.88
C SER A 297 25.41 34.58 0.42
N ALA A 298 24.62 33.70 -0.19
CA ALA A 298 25.14 32.49 -0.82
C ALA A 298 26.11 32.86 -1.96
N ALA A 299 27.27 32.22 -2.00
CA ALA A 299 28.26 32.48 -3.05
C ALA A 299 27.77 31.92 -4.39
N PRO A 300 27.87 32.67 -5.51
CA PRO A 300 27.44 32.18 -6.83
C PRO A 300 28.38 31.11 -7.40
N GLN A 301 29.56 30.94 -6.81
CA GLN A 301 30.57 29.97 -7.20
C GLN A 301 31.12 29.24 -5.98
N LYS A 302 31.63 28.02 -6.19
CA LYS A 302 32.26 27.21 -5.15
C LYS A 302 33.35 28.01 -4.43
N ILE A 303 33.22 28.15 -3.11
CA ILE A 303 34.21 28.86 -2.29
C ILE A 303 35.51 28.05 -2.32
N LYS A 304 36.56 28.65 -2.90
CA LYS A 304 37.92 28.09 -2.99
C LYS A 304 38.64 28.25 -1.65
N LYS A 305 39.60 27.36 -1.39
CA LYS A 305 40.53 27.53 -0.26
C LYS A 305 41.43 28.73 -0.56
N ASP A 306 41.60 29.63 0.40
CA ASP A 306 42.63 30.64 0.28
C ASP A 306 44.03 29.99 0.40
N ALA A 307 45.06 30.66 -0.10
CA ALA A 307 46.44 30.17 -0.01
C ALA A 307 46.99 30.19 1.44
N ALA A 308 46.29 30.86 2.36
CA ALA A 308 46.67 30.99 3.77
C ALA A 308 46.10 29.86 4.65
N GLY A 309 45.27 28.97 4.10
CA GLY A 309 44.69 27.82 4.79
C GLY A 309 43.59 28.16 5.80
N LYS A 310 43.08 29.40 5.84
CA LYS A 310 42.05 29.78 6.81
C LYS A 310 40.66 29.36 6.33
N PRO A 311 39.79 28.85 7.23
CA PRO A 311 38.41 28.53 6.86
C PRO A 311 37.64 29.82 6.53
N PRO A 312 36.70 29.79 5.56
CA PRO A 312 35.85 30.94 5.27
C PRO A 312 34.95 31.24 6.48
N THR A 313 34.73 32.52 6.75
CA THR A 313 33.72 32.96 7.73
C THR A 313 32.37 33.06 7.03
N LEU A 314 31.34 32.44 7.60
CA LEU A 314 29.97 32.50 7.10
C LEU A 314 29.12 33.36 8.04
N THR A 315 28.61 34.47 7.54
CA THR A 315 27.62 35.28 8.27
C THR A 315 26.24 34.66 8.10
N LEU A 316 25.61 34.28 9.21
CA LEU A 316 24.28 33.71 9.22
C LEU A 316 23.23 34.79 9.48
N VAL A 317 22.05 34.65 8.87
CA VAL A 317 20.85 35.44 9.13
C VAL A 317 19.69 34.50 9.39
N GLU A 318 18.72 34.95 10.18
CA GLU A 318 17.52 34.18 10.51
C GLU A 318 16.69 33.94 9.25
N ASN A 319 16.03 32.79 9.21
CA ASN A 319 15.19 32.42 8.09
C ASN A 319 13.86 33.18 8.03
#